data_AF-A0A2N0R2N4-F1
#
_entry.id   AF-A0A2N0R2N4-F1
#
_cell.length_a   1.000
_cell.length_b   1.000
_cell.length_c   1.000
_cell.angle_alpha   90.00
_cell.angle_beta   90.00
_cell.angle_gamma   90.00
#
_symmetry.space_group_name_H-M   'P 1'
#
loop_
_entity.id
_entity.type
_entity.pdbx_description
1 polymer ?
#
loop_
_entity_poly.entity_id
_entity_poly.type
_entity_poly.pdbx_seq_one_letter_code
_entity_poly.pdbx_strand_id
1 'polypeptide(L)'
;MENLVALKLLFENPLNQFSPGILRNSLVTLADPTPFDYYDKLSVARLELHIRTWVAVLEKICFTPMRLSKELRDKVYNSLAKFAEIHKKTTQVMQEGVDNNYRSDFNQFKQLQDSKEDEGIMNKRNYNIDFLLIHLRDTLHSLRDHETWFQETIRRTKELLKAVLNITPGVLSIVAPGVNLPNDNCSILSMLTQLRKGLNFKYPVASYYVDWRIMLIIQHNLFNWSGGSTENIISEKFQEMVLMEYFWSYLEKEWSDIYDNSILDSQSKFDEISNKLVKVFRNTGSFINELAGNEPLALPHTLWFGILDLAQNLIHKSTRKSTHGLCYYLAIESLNRAPSSFIQFKAIEILFHLNNINNQIFSLIEIDFDQYIQKLNENNSTTDSSEKFQNLLTFVKNKCSDDFNLLDYNIEKGKGKGKEKSSSIKNTNLTNNISKLGEILEMIANEMTCPIDHEPTDQLCVLKCQHILSINSLKN
;
A
#
# COMPACT_ATOMS: atom_id res chain seq x y z
N MET A 1 -19.53 2.75 11.17
CA MET A 1 -18.29 2.36 10.47
C MET A 1 -18.46 2.42 8.95
N GLU A 2 -19.55 1.94 8.37
CA GLU A 2 -19.83 1.97 6.92
C GLU A 2 -19.58 3.34 6.25
N ASN A 3 -20.13 4.43 6.81
CA ASN A 3 -19.90 5.78 6.27
C ASN A 3 -18.42 6.19 6.24
N LEU A 4 -17.63 5.73 7.21
CA LEU A 4 -16.21 6.03 7.28
C LEU A 4 -15.42 5.20 6.26
N VAL A 5 -15.84 3.95 6.01
CA VAL A 5 -15.31 3.11 4.91
C VAL A 5 -15.58 3.78 3.57
N ALA A 6 -16.83 4.20 3.32
CA ALA A 6 -17.19 4.89 2.08
C ALA A 6 -16.38 6.20 1.90
N LEU A 7 -16.25 6.98 2.97
CA LEU A 7 -15.46 8.22 2.94
C LEU A 7 -13.99 7.96 2.61
N LYS A 8 -13.39 6.93 3.22
CA LYS A 8 -12.03 6.50 2.94
C LYS A 8 -11.86 6.14 1.46
N LEU A 9 -12.72 5.28 0.92
CA LEU A 9 -12.66 4.87 -0.49
C LEU A 9 -12.79 6.07 -1.44
N LEU A 10 -13.61 7.07 -1.10
CA LEU A 10 -13.73 8.30 -1.87
C LEU A 10 -12.39 9.07 -1.92
N PHE A 11 -11.69 9.21 -0.79
CA PHE A 11 -10.41 9.93 -0.75
C PHE A 11 -9.23 9.12 -1.28
N GLU A 12 -9.24 7.79 -1.17
CA GLU A 12 -8.19 6.91 -1.74
C GLU A 12 -8.25 6.81 -3.26
N ASN A 13 -9.40 7.13 -3.88
CA ASN A 13 -9.48 7.17 -5.33
C ASN A 13 -8.75 8.41 -5.88
N PRO A 14 -7.62 8.27 -6.60
CA PRO A 14 -6.84 9.39 -7.11
C PRO A 14 -7.61 10.26 -8.10
N LEU A 15 -8.57 9.68 -8.83
CA LEU A 15 -9.39 10.37 -9.84
C LEU A 15 -10.42 11.32 -9.22
N ASN A 16 -10.81 11.10 -7.96
CA ASN A 16 -11.77 11.96 -7.29
C ASN A 16 -11.15 13.32 -6.97
N GLN A 17 -11.78 14.39 -7.47
CA GLN A 17 -11.44 15.77 -7.19
C GLN A 17 -12.35 16.34 -6.10
N PHE A 18 -11.76 17.07 -5.16
CA PHE A 18 -12.48 17.66 -4.04
C PHE A 18 -12.22 19.15 -3.98
N SER A 19 -13.24 19.93 -3.62
CA SER A 19 -13.05 21.35 -3.37
C SER A 19 -12.21 21.55 -2.10
N PRO A 20 -11.43 22.64 -2.01
CA PRO A 20 -10.67 22.97 -0.81
C PRO A 20 -11.53 23.03 0.46
N GLY A 21 -12.80 23.45 0.33
CA GLY A 21 -13.75 23.47 1.45
C GLY A 21 -14.08 22.08 1.99
N ILE A 22 -14.30 21.10 1.11
CA ILE A 22 -14.57 19.70 1.50
C ILE A 22 -13.34 19.11 2.19
N LEU A 23 -12.14 19.30 1.61
CA LEU A 23 -10.90 18.82 2.19
C LEU A 23 -10.64 19.43 3.58
N ARG A 24 -10.85 20.75 3.71
CA ARG A 24 -10.71 21.46 5.00
C ARG A 24 -11.66 20.92 6.05
N ASN A 25 -12.94 20.79 5.71
CA ASN A 25 -13.96 20.37 6.67
C ASN A 25 -13.76 18.91 7.08
N SER A 26 -13.37 18.05 6.14
CA SER A 26 -13.02 16.65 6.41
C SER A 26 -11.80 16.56 7.33
N LEU A 27 -10.76 17.36 7.06
CA LEU A 27 -9.56 17.42 7.90
C LEU A 27 -9.90 17.87 9.34
N VAL A 28 -10.71 18.92 9.49
CA VAL A 28 -11.11 19.43 10.81
C VAL A 28 -11.91 18.38 11.58
N THR A 29 -12.81 17.68 10.90
CA THR A 29 -13.66 16.65 11.50
C THR A 29 -12.86 15.42 11.92
N LEU A 30 -11.94 14.97 11.07
CA LEU A 30 -11.09 13.81 11.36
C LEU A 30 -10.01 14.13 12.41
N ALA A 31 -9.58 15.38 12.52
CA ALA A 31 -8.69 15.80 13.59
C ALA A 31 -9.38 15.94 14.95
N ASP A 32 -10.71 15.85 15.04
CA ASP A 32 -11.42 15.93 16.32
C ASP A 32 -11.46 14.56 17.02
N PRO A 33 -10.81 14.39 18.19
CA PRO A 33 -10.82 13.13 18.93
C PRO A 33 -12.06 12.96 19.82
N THR A 34 -12.89 13.99 20.03
CA THR A 34 -14.02 13.91 20.96
C THR A 34 -15.05 12.80 20.69
N PRO A 35 -15.30 12.34 19.45
CA PRO A 35 -16.27 11.27 19.19
C PRO A 35 -15.80 9.85 19.56
N PHE A 36 -14.59 9.68 20.09
CA PHE A 36 -14.03 8.37 20.43
C PHE A 36 -14.44 7.93 21.83
N ASP A 37 -15.14 6.79 21.89
CA ASP A 37 -15.41 6.05 23.11
C ASP A 37 -14.38 4.93 23.26
N TYR A 38 -13.67 4.92 24.40
CA TYR A 38 -12.62 3.96 24.72
C TYR A 38 -13.16 2.61 25.17
N TYR A 39 -14.42 2.56 25.63
CA TYR A 39 -15.05 1.37 26.22
C TYR A 39 -15.83 0.54 25.19
N ASP A 40 -16.06 1.09 23.99
CA ASP A 40 -16.68 0.35 22.90
C ASP A 40 -15.77 -0.81 22.46
N LYS A 41 -16.32 -2.01 22.31
CA LYS A 41 -15.61 -3.20 21.80
C LYS A 41 -15.01 -2.96 20.41
N LEU A 42 -15.61 -2.07 19.62
CA LEU A 42 -15.20 -1.73 18.26
C LEU A 42 -14.26 -0.53 18.18
N SER A 43 -13.91 0.06 19.33
CA SER A 43 -13.06 1.26 19.44
C SER A 43 -11.75 1.15 18.68
N VAL A 44 -11.06 0.01 18.73
CA VAL A 44 -9.78 -0.15 18.02
C VAL A 44 -9.94 -0.27 16.50
N ALA A 45 -10.92 -1.03 16.03
CA ALA A 45 -11.21 -1.13 14.60
C ALA A 45 -11.66 0.23 14.03
N ARG A 46 -12.48 0.96 14.79
CA ARG A 46 -12.88 2.33 14.46
C ARG A 46 -11.70 3.30 14.43
N LEU A 47 -10.77 3.18 15.37
CA LEU A 47 -9.57 4.03 15.44
C LEU A 47 -8.63 3.78 14.27
N GLU A 48 -8.38 2.51 13.93
CA GLU A 48 -7.61 2.11 12.75
C GLU A 48 -8.19 2.73 11.48
N LEU A 49 -9.50 2.56 11.26
CA LEU A 49 -10.18 3.06 10.07
C LEU A 49 -10.20 4.60 10.02
N HIS A 50 -10.34 5.24 11.17
CA HIS A 50 -10.33 6.70 11.28
C HIS A 50 -8.97 7.30 10.93
N ILE A 51 -7.88 6.73 11.45
CA ILE A 51 -6.52 7.20 11.14
C ILE A 51 -6.23 7.00 9.64
N ARG A 52 -6.63 5.86 9.06
CA ARG A 52 -6.49 5.64 7.60
C ARG A 52 -7.27 6.66 6.78
N THR A 53 -8.50 6.98 7.19
CA THR A 53 -9.31 7.99 6.51
C THR A 53 -8.66 9.37 6.62
N TRP A 54 -8.09 9.70 7.79
CA TRP A 54 -7.39 10.95 8.01
C TRP A 54 -6.14 11.08 7.14
N VAL A 55 -5.33 10.03 7.07
CA VAL A 55 -4.20 9.94 6.14
C VAL A 55 -4.65 10.15 4.70
N ALA A 56 -5.71 9.48 4.24
CA ALA A 56 -6.22 9.63 2.87
C ALA A 56 -6.61 11.08 2.53
N VAL A 57 -7.26 11.79 3.47
CA VAL A 57 -7.58 13.22 3.31
C VAL A 57 -6.32 14.07 3.25
N LEU A 58 -5.33 13.79 4.11
CA LEU A 58 -4.07 14.53 4.12
C LEU A 58 -3.27 14.33 2.83
N GLU A 59 -3.22 13.11 2.29
CA GLU A 59 -2.57 12.83 1.01
C GLU A 59 -3.26 13.61 -0.13
N LYS A 60 -4.60 13.69 -0.14
CA LYS A 60 -5.33 14.52 -1.09
C LYS A 60 -5.02 16.01 -0.98
N ILE A 61 -4.90 16.52 0.25
CA ILE A 61 -4.49 17.91 0.49
C ILE A 61 -3.09 18.16 -0.06
N CYS A 62 -2.16 17.23 0.10
CA CYS A 62 -0.80 17.39 -0.43
C CYS A 62 -0.81 17.65 -1.94
N PHE A 63 -1.64 16.95 -2.72
CA PHE A 63 -1.74 17.12 -4.17
C PHE A 63 -2.63 18.30 -4.62
N THR A 64 -3.22 19.05 -3.69
CA THR A 64 -4.10 20.18 -4.00
C THR A 64 -3.35 21.51 -3.79
N PRO A 65 -3.59 22.56 -4.60
CA PRO A 65 -3.04 23.91 -4.36
C PRO A 65 -3.82 24.64 -3.25
N MET A 66 -4.00 23.97 -2.11
CA MET A 66 -4.73 24.49 -0.96
C MET A 66 -3.77 24.94 0.13
N ARG A 67 -3.97 26.16 0.65
CA ARG A 67 -3.26 26.65 1.84
C ARG A 67 -4.04 26.37 3.12
N LEU A 68 -3.41 25.67 4.04
CA LEU A 68 -3.87 25.60 5.43
C LEU A 68 -3.35 26.83 6.20
N SER A 69 -4.14 27.37 7.13
CA SER A 69 -3.63 28.38 8.07
C SER A 69 -2.67 27.73 9.06
N LYS A 70 -1.74 28.51 9.62
CA LYS A 70 -0.85 28.04 10.69
C LYS A 70 -1.65 27.47 11.87
N GLU A 71 -2.67 28.19 12.30
CA GLU A 71 -3.58 27.77 13.37
C GLU A 71 -4.22 26.40 13.09
N LEU A 72 -4.72 26.17 11.87
CA LEU A 72 -5.31 24.89 11.51
C LEU A 72 -4.27 23.77 11.48
N ARG A 73 -3.06 24.02 10.94
CA ARG A 73 -1.97 23.04 10.96
C ARG A 73 -1.58 22.67 12.39
N ASP A 74 -1.39 23.66 13.25
CA ASP A 74 -1.01 23.45 14.65
C ASP A 74 -2.11 22.64 15.37
N LYS A 75 -3.40 22.97 15.13
CA LYS A 75 -4.53 22.20 15.69
C LYS A 75 -4.54 20.74 15.23
N VAL A 76 -4.37 20.51 13.93
CA VAL A 76 -4.35 19.18 13.32
C VAL A 76 -3.14 18.38 13.84
N TYR A 77 -1.97 19.00 13.91
CA TYR A 77 -0.75 18.39 14.45
C TYR A 77 -0.92 18.02 15.93
N ASN A 78 -1.46 18.91 16.75
CA ASN A 78 -1.70 18.65 18.17
C ASN A 78 -2.75 17.54 18.42
N SER A 79 -3.55 17.20 17.41
CA SER A 79 -4.54 16.13 17.51
C SER A 79 -3.88 14.75 17.45
N LEU A 80 -2.73 14.61 16.77
CA LEU A 80 -1.97 13.37 16.69
C LEU A 80 -1.64 12.80 18.09
N ALA A 81 -1.19 13.66 19.02
CA ALA A 81 -0.90 13.26 20.39
C ALA A 81 -2.15 12.70 21.10
N LYS A 82 -3.33 13.28 20.84
CA LYS A 82 -4.60 12.83 21.41
C LYS A 82 -5.02 11.48 20.86
N PHE A 83 -4.83 11.23 19.56
CA PHE A 83 -5.14 9.92 18.96
C PHE A 83 -4.21 8.81 19.44
N ALA A 84 -2.95 9.12 19.71
CA ALA A 84 -2.06 8.16 20.37
C ALA A 84 -2.47 7.87 21.82
N GLU A 85 -2.92 8.90 22.56
CA GLU A 85 -3.51 8.69 23.89
C GLU A 85 -4.75 7.80 23.82
N ILE A 86 -5.59 7.99 22.79
CA ILE A 86 -6.73 7.12 22.53
C ILE A 86 -6.28 5.68 22.29
N HIS A 87 -5.32 5.47 21.38
CA HIS A 87 -4.81 4.13 21.12
C HIS A 87 -4.33 3.43 22.41
N LYS A 88 -3.59 4.16 23.25
CA LYS A 88 -3.11 3.66 24.53
C LYS A 88 -4.25 3.26 25.46
N LYS A 89 -5.20 4.17 25.73
CA LYS A 89 -6.33 3.90 26.64
C LYS A 89 -7.13 2.71 26.18
N THR A 90 -7.44 2.64 24.88
CA THR A 90 -8.17 1.51 24.33
C THR A 90 -7.39 0.20 24.46
N THR A 91 -6.08 0.22 24.24
CA THR A 91 -5.23 -0.96 24.44
C THR A 91 -5.20 -1.42 25.90
N GLN A 92 -5.13 -0.48 26.85
CA GLN A 92 -5.19 -0.78 28.29
C GLN A 92 -6.55 -1.38 28.67
N VAL A 93 -7.65 -0.78 28.24
CA VAL A 93 -9.01 -1.28 28.50
C VAL A 93 -9.20 -2.70 27.95
N MET A 94 -8.66 -2.99 26.77
CA MET A 94 -8.71 -4.35 26.20
C MET A 94 -7.78 -5.35 26.91
N GLN A 95 -6.69 -4.89 27.52
CA GLN A 95 -5.75 -5.72 28.30
C GLN A 95 -6.23 -6.02 29.71
N GLU A 96 -6.80 -5.02 30.38
CA GLU A 96 -7.25 -5.08 31.78
C GLU A 96 -8.67 -5.67 31.89
N GLY A 97 -9.45 -5.58 30.81
CA GLY A 97 -10.81 -6.07 30.70
C GLY A 97 -11.84 -5.08 31.24
N VAL A 98 -12.99 -5.00 30.57
CA VAL A 98 -14.19 -4.35 31.11
C VAL A 98 -15.04 -5.45 31.76
N ASP A 99 -15.41 -5.26 33.03
CA ASP A 99 -16.33 -6.12 33.79
C ASP A 99 -15.98 -7.62 33.87
N ASN A 100 -14.74 -7.97 34.24
CA ASN A 100 -14.28 -9.35 34.52
C ASN A 100 -14.46 -10.38 33.38
N ASN A 101 -14.94 -9.99 32.20
CA ASN A 101 -15.22 -10.88 31.07
C ASN A 101 -14.18 -10.79 29.94
N TYR A 102 -13.22 -9.87 30.03
CA TYR A 102 -12.11 -9.77 29.07
C TYR A 102 -10.79 -9.98 29.79
N ARG A 103 -10.45 -11.26 30.02
CA ARG A 103 -9.12 -11.63 30.49
C ARG A 103 -8.50 -12.57 29.46
N SER A 104 -7.70 -12.02 28.54
CA SER A 104 -6.90 -12.83 27.61
C SER A 104 -5.85 -11.98 26.87
N ASP A 105 -4.57 -12.29 27.11
CA ASP A 105 -3.43 -12.30 26.19
C ASP A 105 -3.40 -11.30 25.01
N PHE A 106 -3.35 -10.00 25.33
CA PHE A 106 -3.17 -8.96 24.32
C PHE A 106 -1.69 -8.82 23.89
N ASN A 107 -1.21 -9.68 22.99
CA ASN A 107 -0.25 -9.20 21.98
C ASN A 107 -1.04 -8.91 20.70
N GLN A 108 -0.70 -7.81 20.02
CA GLN A 108 -1.24 -7.44 18.69
C GLN A 108 -1.16 -8.58 17.65
N PHE A 109 -0.37 -9.62 17.92
CA PHE A 109 -0.22 -10.83 17.11
C PHE A 109 -0.49 -12.17 17.85
N LYS A 110 -0.83 -12.21 19.16
CA LYS A 110 -1.11 -13.47 19.90
C LYS A 110 -2.58 -13.91 19.91
N GLN A 111 -3.50 -13.19 19.28
CA GLN A 111 -4.87 -13.69 19.06
C GLN A 111 -4.94 -14.92 18.12
N LEU A 112 -3.81 -15.60 17.88
CA LEU A 112 -3.70 -16.84 17.12
C LEU A 112 -4.17 -18.08 17.89
N GLN A 113 -4.58 -18.01 19.17
CA GLN A 113 -4.89 -19.25 19.91
C GLN A 113 -6.20 -19.38 20.67
N ASP A 114 -6.89 -18.36 21.19
CA ASP A 114 -8.08 -18.67 22.01
C ASP A 114 -9.21 -17.65 21.91
N SER A 115 -10.26 -18.01 21.16
CA SER A 115 -11.65 -17.89 21.60
C SER A 115 -12.58 -18.55 20.58
N LYS A 116 -13.06 -19.74 20.92
CA LYS A 116 -14.30 -20.29 20.38
C LYS A 116 -15.45 -19.56 21.06
N GLU A 117 -15.82 -18.37 20.59
CA GLU A 117 -17.15 -17.80 20.84
C GLU A 117 -17.39 -16.59 19.92
N ASP A 118 -18.65 -16.43 19.58
CA ASP A 118 -19.23 -15.77 18.41
C ASP A 118 -18.83 -14.31 18.08
N GLU A 119 -19.02 -14.02 16.78
CA GLU A 119 -19.42 -12.74 16.17
C GLU A 119 -18.38 -11.68 15.73
N GLY A 120 -17.75 -11.94 14.57
CA GLY A 120 -17.99 -11.17 13.33
C GLY A 120 -17.40 -9.76 13.15
N ILE A 121 -16.89 -9.09 14.19
CA ILE A 121 -16.39 -7.71 14.06
C ILE A 121 -15.07 -7.45 14.79
N MET A 122 -14.69 -8.29 15.77
CA MET A 122 -13.51 -8.05 16.62
C MET A 122 -12.14 -8.10 15.90
N ASN A 123 -12.06 -8.70 14.70
CA ASN A 123 -10.79 -9.07 14.05
C ASN A 123 -10.42 -8.25 12.79
N LYS A 124 -11.04 -7.08 12.57
CA LYS A 124 -11.00 -6.34 11.28
C LYS A 124 -9.91 -5.25 11.16
N ARG A 125 -8.70 -5.49 11.69
CA ARG A 125 -7.60 -4.51 11.54
C ARG A 125 -6.80 -4.82 10.28
N ASN A 126 -6.58 -3.83 9.41
CA ASN A 126 -5.69 -4.00 8.25
C ASN A 126 -4.28 -3.53 8.55
N TYR A 127 -4.13 -2.67 9.55
CA TYR A 127 -2.84 -2.12 9.94
C TYR A 127 -2.65 -2.19 11.44
N ASN A 128 -1.37 -2.24 11.81
CA ASN A 128 -0.95 -1.86 13.13
C ASN A 128 -1.21 -0.35 13.34
N ILE A 129 -1.88 0.03 14.43
CA ILE A 129 -2.18 1.45 14.71
C ILE A 129 -0.91 2.24 15.01
N ASP A 130 0.10 1.61 15.61
CA ASP A 130 1.40 2.23 15.86
C ASP A 130 2.06 2.67 14.54
N PHE A 131 1.98 1.81 13.53
CA PHE A 131 2.40 2.12 12.16
C PHE A 131 1.59 3.27 11.58
N LEU A 132 0.25 3.24 11.71
CA LEU A 132 -0.60 4.29 11.17
C LEU A 132 -0.35 5.65 11.82
N LEU A 133 -0.01 5.68 13.11
CA LEU A 133 0.35 6.91 13.83
C LEU A 133 1.69 7.47 13.34
N ILE A 134 2.68 6.62 13.05
CA ILE A 134 3.95 7.03 12.44
C ILE A 134 3.72 7.57 11.03
N HIS A 135 2.95 6.84 10.23
CA HIS A 135 2.62 7.27 8.87
C HIS A 135 1.89 8.62 8.86
N LEU A 136 0.89 8.78 9.73
CA LEU A 136 0.15 10.03 9.92
C LEU A 136 1.08 11.18 10.33
N ARG A 137 2.03 10.95 11.26
CA ARG A 137 3.03 11.95 11.67
C ARG A 137 3.84 12.43 10.48
N ASP A 138 4.40 11.51 9.69
CA ASP A 138 5.25 11.85 8.56
C ASP A 138 4.46 12.55 7.43
N THR A 139 3.19 12.17 7.23
CA THR A 139 2.24 12.90 6.37
C THR A 139 1.98 14.31 6.85
N LEU A 140 1.79 14.52 8.16
CA LEU A 140 1.64 15.86 8.74
C LEU A 140 2.92 16.70 8.59
N HIS A 141 4.11 16.11 8.73
CA HIS A 141 5.39 16.79 8.51
C HIS A 141 5.58 17.28 7.06
N SER A 142 4.84 16.70 6.13
CA SER A 142 4.83 17.13 4.73
C SER A 142 4.00 18.39 4.46
N LEU A 143 3.15 18.80 5.41
CA LEU A 143 2.35 20.02 5.33
C LEU A 143 3.21 21.27 5.62
N ARG A 144 4.02 21.71 4.65
CA ARG A 144 4.86 22.92 4.79
C ARG A 144 4.05 24.23 4.69
N ASP A 145 4.62 25.30 5.26
CA ASP A 145 4.10 26.67 5.20
C ASP A 145 4.15 27.28 3.78
N HIS A 146 5.08 26.81 2.94
CA HIS A 146 5.35 27.32 1.59
C HIS A 146 4.78 26.39 0.52
N GLU A 147 3.57 26.71 0.07
CA GLU A 147 2.86 26.02 -1.03
C GLU A 147 3.69 25.90 -2.31
N THR A 148 4.56 26.87 -2.58
CA THR A 148 5.41 26.88 -3.77
C THR A 148 6.38 25.71 -3.81
N TRP A 149 6.86 25.20 -2.67
CA TRP A 149 7.87 24.15 -2.67
C TRP A 149 7.28 22.80 -3.09
N PHE A 150 6.17 22.37 -2.49
CA PHE A 150 5.59 21.07 -2.82
C PHE A 150 5.04 21.04 -4.25
N GLN A 151 4.44 22.14 -4.69
CA GLN A 151 3.98 22.31 -6.06
C GLN A 151 5.15 22.35 -7.05
N GLU A 152 6.26 23.00 -6.71
CA GLU A 152 7.48 22.99 -7.52
C GLU A 152 8.09 21.59 -7.60
N THR A 153 8.08 20.82 -6.50
CA THR A 153 8.52 19.42 -6.49
C THR A 153 7.63 18.56 -7.39
N ILE A 154 6.29 18.65 -7.27
CA ILE A 154 5.37 17.94 -8.15
C ILE A 154 5.64 18.32 -9.61
N ARG A 155 5.79 19.63 -9.90
CA ARG A 155 6.05 20.14 -11.25
C ARG A 155 7.36 19.60 -11.81
N ARG A 156 8.46 19.65 -11.05
CA ARG A 156 9.75 19.08 -11.46
C ARG A 156 9.66 17.58 -11.71
N THR A 157 8.93 16.87 -10.84
CA THR A 157 8.71 15.43 -10.98
C THR A 157 7.92 15.12 -12.25
N LYS A 158 6.86 15.89 -12.53
CA LYS A 158 6.05 15.79 -13.74
C LYS A 158 6.90 15.93 -15.01
N GLU A 159 7.78 16.94 -15.05
CA GLU A 159 8.64 17.18 -16.22
C GLU A 159 9.73 16.12 -16.39
N LEU A 160 10.34 15.65 -15.29
CA LEU A 160 11.30 14.53 -15.33
C LEU A 160 10.63 13.24 -15.81
N LEU A 161 9.44 12.93 -15.31
CA LEU A 161 8.67 11.76 -15.73
C LEU A 161 8.31 11.80 -17.21
N LYS A 162 7.89 12.95 -17.74
CA LYS A 162 7.61 13.10 -19.18
C LYS A 162 8.82 12.80 -20.05
N ALA A 163 10.01 13.24 -19.60
CA ALA A 163 11.26 13.00 -20.31
C ALA A 163 11.65 11.52 -20.27
N VAL A 164 11.62 10.89 -19.09
CA VAL A 164 11.97 9.46 -18.91
C VAL A 164 11.02 8.54 -19.67
N LEU A 165 9.72 8.85 -19.67
CA LEU A 165 8.69 8.04 -20.34
C LEU A 165 8.53 8.36 -21.84
N ASN A 166 9.39 9.21 -22.41
CA ASN A 166 9.35 9.61 -23.82
C ASN A 166 7.98 10.13 -24.30
N ILE A 167 7.21 10.77 -23.40
CA ILE A 167 5.84 11.22 -23.66
C ILE A 167 5.81 12.43 -24.61
N THR A 168 6.93 13.18 -24.75
CA THR A 168 7.03 14.30 -25.69
C THR A 168 8.35 14.22 -26.47
N PRO A 169 8.36 13.73 -27.73
CA PRO A 169 9.59 13.60 -28.52
C PRO A 169 10.25 14.94 -28.89
N GLY A 170 9.61 16.09 -28.62
CA GLY A 170 10.01 17.41 -29.13
C GLY A 170 10.54 18.42 -28.11
N VAL A 171 10.63 18.08 -26.81
CA VAL A 171 11.02 19.04 -25.74
C VAL A 171 12.43 18.78 -25.20
N LEU A 172 13.20 17.89 -25.83
CA LEU A 172 14.61 17.63 -25.46
C LEU A 172 15.50 18.88 -25.53
N SER A 173 15.06 19.98 -26.15
CA SER A 173 15.87 21.20 -26.34
C SER A 173 15.43 22.44 -25.55
N ILE A 174 14.30 22.43 -24.81
CA ILE A 174 13.81 23.65 -24.15
C ILE A 174 13.17 23.33 -22.78
N VAL A 175 14.00 23.08 -21.76
CA VAL A 175 13.54 23.17 -20.36
C VAL A 175 14.51 24.07 -19.58
N ALA A 176 13.94 25.13 -19.01
CA ALA A 176 14.45 26.16 -18.09
C ALA A 176 15.96 26.19 -17.71
N PRO A 177 16.59 27.39 -17.68
CA PRO A 177 17.98 27.54 -17.26
C PRO A 177 18.16 27.08 -15.81
N GLY A 178 18.96 26.02 -15.62
CA GLY A 178 19.33 25.49 -14.29
C GLY A 178 19.02 24.01 -14.07
N VAL A 179 18.36 23.31 -15.00
CA VAL A 179 18.19 21.85 -14.95
C VAL A 179 19.04 21.24 -16.06
N ASN A 180 20.25 20.78 -15.71
CA ASN A 180 21.02 19.93 -16.62
C ASN A 180 20.27 18.60 -16.76
N LEU A 181 19.72 18.33 -17.96
CA LEU A 181 19.30 16.96 -18.28
C LEU A 181 20.51 16.03 -18.11
N PRO A 182 20.36 14.88 -17.45
CA PRO A 182 21.37 13.83 -17.55
C PRO A 182 21.42 13.37 -19.01
N ASN A 183 22.62 13.45 -19.57
CA ASN A 183 23.01 13.03 -20.91
C ASN A 183 22.40 11.67 -21.30
N ASP A 184 21.71 11.61 -22.44
CA ASP A 184 21.29 10.49 -23.32
C ASP A 184 20.88 9.10 -22.77
N ASN A 185 20.81 8.85 -21.47
CA ASN A 185 20.31 7.60 -20.88
C ASN A 185 19.75 7.84 -19.46
N CYS A 186 18.62 8.54 -19.37
CA CYS A 186 17.94 8.72 -18.09
C CYS A 186 17.21 7.43 -17.68
N SER A 187 17.88 6.54 -16.95
CA SER A 187 17.24 5.35 -16.37
C SER A 187 16.26 5.76 -15.27
N ILE A 188 15.22 4.94 -15.05
CA ILE A 188 14.26 5.11 -13.95
C ILE A 188 14.98 5.32 -12.61
N LEU A 189 16.02 4.53 -12.33
CA LEU A 189 16.80 4.64 -11.10
C LEU A 189 17.50 6.00 -10.95
N SER A 190 18.04 6.55 -12.05
CA SER A 190 18.66 7.88 -12.04
C SER A 190 17.63 8.97 -11.76
N MET A 191 16.42 8.85 -12.32
CA MET A 191 15.30 9.75 -12.04
C MET A 191 14.89 9.69 -10.58
N LEU A 192 14.66 8.48 -10.03
CA LEU A 192 14.31 8.29 -8.62
C LEU A 192 15.36 8.91 -7.68
N THR A 193 16.64 8.77 -8.02
CA THR A 193 17.74 9.40 -7.27
C THR A 193 17.68 10.93 -7.31
N GLN A 194 17.36 11.52 -8.47
CA GLN A 194 17.19 12.97 -8.60
C GLN A 194 15.97 13.48 -7.83
N LEU A 195 14.84 12.77 -7.90
CA LEU A 195 13.63 13.09 -7.15
C LEU A 195 13.89 13.07 -5.65
N ARG A 196 14.61 12.06 -5.18
CA ARG A 196 15.01 11.93 -3.79
C ARG A 196 15.88 13.11 -3.32
N LYS A 197 16.82 13.58 -4.13
CA LYS A 197 17.65 14.77 -3.83
C LYS A 197 16.83 16.06 -3.84
N GLY A 198 15.76 16.12 -4.64
CA GLY A 198 14.86 17.27 -4.71
C GLY A 198 13.89 17.39 -3.53
N LEU A 199 13.61 16.27 -2.85
CA LEU A 199 12.70 16.22 -1.70
C LEU A 199 13.43 16.56 -0.39
N ASN A 200 13.06 17.68 0.20
CA ASN A 200 13.52 18.11 1.52
C ASN A 200 12.31 18.30 2.43
N PHE A 201 12.39 17.82 3.66
CA PHE A 201 11.32 17.97 4.67
C PHE A 201 11.73 19.00 5.73
N LYS A 202 10.76 19.78 6.21
CA LYS A 202 11.02 20.83 7.22
C LYS A 202 11.35 20.17 8.55
N TYR A 203 10.63 19.09 8.82
CA TYR A 203 10.84 18.20 9.95
C TYR A 203 11.47 16.90 9.43
N PRO A 204 12.38 16.27 10.18
CA PRO A 204 12.98 15.01 9.77
C PRO A 204 11.94 13.90 9.62
N VAL A 205 12.02 13.19 8.51
CA VAL A 205 11.20 12.00 8.21
C VAL A 205 12.12 10.83 7.92
N ALA A 206 11.64 9.61 8.10
CA ALA A 206 12.44 8.43 7.84
C ALA A 206 12.65 8.21 6.34
N SER A 207 13.72 7.48 6.00
CA SER A 207 14.10 7.15 4.60
C SER A 207 12.93 6.56 3.81
N TYR A 208 12.20 5.62 4.43
CA TYR A 208 11.05 4.94 3.81
C TYR A 208 10.00 5.96 3.32
N TYR A 209 9.79 7.02 4.08
CA TYR A 209 8.74 7.98 3.81
C TYR A 209 9.10 8.89 2.63
N VAL A 210 10.39 9.17 2.44
CA VAL A 210 10.87 9.89 1.24
C VAL A 210 10.55 9.08 -0.02
N ASP A 211 10.87 7.79 -0.02
CA ASP A 211 10.59 6.89 -1.14
C ASP A 211 9.08 6.71 -1.37
N TRP A 212 8.31 6.52 -0.29
CA TRP A 212 6.85 6.49 -0.33
C TRP A 212 6.26 7.73 -1.01
N ARG A 213 6.77 8.93 -0.68
CA ARG A 213 6.30 10.17 -1.29
C ARG A 213 6.64 10.27 -2.76
N ILE A 214 7.82 9.81 -3.18
CA ILE A 214 8.17 9.73 -4.61
C ILE A 214 7.17 8.84 -5.33
N MET A 215 6.88 7.65 -4.79
CA MET A 215 5.92 6.72 -5.37
C MET A 215 4.52 7.34 -5.52
N LEU A 216 4.01 8.01 -4.49
CA LEU A 216 2.71 8.67 -4.56
C LEU A 216 2.69 9.81 -5.59
N ILE A 217 3.77 10.58 -5.72
CA ILE A 217 3.86 11.65 -6.73
C ILE A 217 3.85 11.05 -8.14
N ILE A 218 4.61 9.99 -8.38
CA ILE A 218 4.61 9.28 -9.67
C ILE A 218 3.22 8.74 -9.97
N GLN A 219 2.62 8.03 -9.02
CA GLN A 219 1.28 7.48 -9.14
C GLN A 219 0.25 8.57 -9.48
N HIS A 220 0.25 9.68 -8.75
CA HIS A 220 -0.65 10.80 -8.99
C HIS A 220 -0.52 11.37 -10.40
N ASN A 221 0.70 11.57 -10.89
CA ASN A 221 0.93 12.06 -12.26
C ASN A 221 0.44 11.06 -13.31
N LEU A 222 0.73 9.76 -13.14
CA LEU A 222 0.28 8.73 -14.06
C LEU A 222 -1.25 8.65 -14.15
N PHE A 223 -1.97 8.72 -13.02
CA PHE A 223 -3.44 8.76 -13.02
C PHE A 223 -4.01 10.03 -13.66
N ASN A 224 -3.33 11.17 -13.54
CA ASN A 224 -3.74 12.41 -14.23
C ASN A 224 -3.42 12.40 -15.74
N TRP A 225 -2.62 11.45 -16.21
CA TRP A 225 -2.27 11.30 -17.62
C TRP A 225 -3.07 10.21 -18.32
N SER A 226 -3.59 9.25 -17.56
CA SER A 226 -4.39 8.11 -18.02
C SER A 226 -5.89 8.37 -17.82
N GLY A 227 -6.72 7.52 -18.44
CA GLY A 227 -8.16 7.68 -18.65
C GLY A 227 -8.94 8.34 -17.49
N GLY A 228 -9.70 9.39 -17.84
CA GLY A 228 -10.68 10.04 -16.96
C GLY A 228 -10.30 11.43 -16.43
N SER A 229 -9.19 12.01 -16.87
CA SER A 229 -8.69 13.32 -16.43
C SER A 229 -8.39 14.27 -17.61
N THR A 230 -8.04 15.53 -17.32
CA THR A 230 -7.99 16.65 -18.28
C THR A 230 -6.96 16.51 -19.41
N GLU A 231 -5.93 15.65 -19.28
CA GLU A 231 -4.79 15.61 -20.20
C GLU A 231 -4.80 14.42 -21.19
N ASN A 232 -5.29 13.23 -20.81
CA ASN A 232 -5.40 12.00 -21.65
C ASN A 232 -4.15 11.74 -22.54
N ILE A 233 -2.98 11.72 -21.93
CA ILE A 233 -1.68 11.63 -22.59
C ILE A 233 -1.24 10.19 -22.83
N ILE A 234 -1.50 9.29 -21.88
CA ILE A 234 -1.07 7.88 -21.92
C ILE A 234 -2.27 6.96 -21.82
N SER A 235 -2.15 5.75 -22.35
CA SER A 235 -3.17 4.71 -22.12
C SER A 235 -3.11 4.21 -20.68
N GLU A 236 -4.25 3.73 -20.16
CA GLU A 236 -4.27 3.05 -18.86
C GLU A 236 -3.33 1.83 -18.84
N LYS A 237 -3.13 1.16 -19.99
CA LYS A 237 -2.19 0.03 -20.11
C LYS A 237 -0.78 0.48 -19.76
N PHE A 238 -0.34 1.57 -20.39
CA PHE A 238 0.99 2.12 -20.13
C PHE A 238 1.13 2.58 -18.68
N GLN A 239 0.09 3.21 -18.14
CA GLN A 239 0.06 3.64 -16.74
C GLN A 239 0.27 2.47 -15.77
N GLU A 240 -0.45 1.36 -15.95
CA GLU A 240 -0.32 0.18 -15.08
C GLU A 240 1.04 -0.50 -15.22
N MET A 241 1.57 -0.61 -16.44
CA MET A 241 2.91 -1.16 -16.69
C MET A 241 3.99 -0.36 -15.96
N VAL A 242 3.96 0.96 -16.11
CA VAL A 242 4.92 1.86 -15.47
C VAL A 242 4.79 1.77 -13.93
N LEU A 243 3.57 1.74 -13.39
CA LEU A 243 3.36 1.54 -11.95
C LEU A 243 3.98 0.22 -11.45
N MET A 244 3.77 -0.87 -12.17
CA MET A 244 4.34 -2.17 -11.83
C MET A 244 5.87 -2.14 -11.84
N GLU A 245 6.48 -1.52 -12.85
CA GLU A 245 7.94 -1.37 -12.93
C GLU A 245 8.51 -0.60 -11.73
N TYR A 246 7.85 0.49 -11.30
CA TYR A 246 8.23 1.21 -10.09
C TYR A 246 8.05 0.39 -8.82
N PHE A 247 6.96 -0.38 -8.70
CA PHE A 247 6.73 -1.26 -7.54
C PHE A 247 7.83 -2.31 -7.44
N TRP A 248 8.15 -3.00 -8.53
CA TRP A 248 9.23 -3.99 -8.58
C TRP A 248 10.60 -3.38 -8.26
N SER A 249 10.93 -2.22 -8.85
CA SER A 249 12.22 -1.54 -8.62
C SER A 249 12.46 -1.21 -7.15
N TYR A 250 11.43 -0.72 -6.44
CA TYR A 250 11.55 -0.40 -5.02
C TYR A 250 11.57 -1.65 -4.14
N LEU A 251 10.81 -2.70 -4.50
CA LEU A 251 10.85 -3.97 -3.77
C LEU A 251 12.20 -4.67 -3.90
N GLU A 252 12.78 -4.69 -5.09
CA GLU A 252 14.09 -5.29 -5.32
C GLU A 252 15.16 -4.66 -4.42
N LYS A 253 15.08 -3.33 -4.23
CA LYS A 253 15.95 -2.60 -3.29
C LYS A 253 15.68 -2.98 -1.82
N GLU A 254 14.42 -3.15 -1.42
CA GLU A 254 14.10 -3.62 -0.06
C GLU A 254 14.52 -5.09 0.15
N TRP A 255 14.59 -5.89 -0.93
CA TRP A 255 15.03 -7.28 -0.89
C TRP A 255 16.54 -7.44 -0.92
N SER A 256 17.28 -6.53 -1.58
CA SER A 256 18.75 -6.60 -1.62
C SER A 256 19.36 -6.55 -0.22
N ASP A 257 18.68 -5.91 0.73
CA ASP A 257 19.09 -5.84 2.14
C ASP A 257 18.86 -7.16 2.90
N ILE A 258 18.21 -8.17 2.28
CA ILE A 258 17.74 -9.42 2.90
C ILE A 258 18.35 -10.68 2.24
N TYR A 259 19.04 -10.54 1.09
CA TYR A 259 19.41 -11.65 0.20
C TYR A 259 20.21 -12.79 0.86
N ASP A 260 20.89 -12.55 1.98
CA ASP A 260 21.71 -13.53 2.71
C ASP A 260 21.02 -14.15 3.95
N ASN A 261 19.78 -13.75 4.26
CA ASN A 261 19.08 -14.15 5.49
C ASN A 261 17.97 -15.18 5.22
N SER A 262 17.75 -16.08 6.18
CA SER A 262 16.67 -17.09 6.10
C SER A 262 15.26 -16.44 6.16
N ILE A 263 14.23 -17.18 5.73
CA ILE A 263 12.82 -16.71 5.85
C ILE A 263 12.51 -16.45 7.33
N LEU A 264 11.89 -15.30 7.63
CA LEU A 264 11.64 -14.81 9.01
C LEU A 264 12.88 -14.50 9.88
N ASP A 265 14.09 -14.47 9.32
CA ASP A 265 15.32 -14.22 10.09
C ASP A 265 15.32 -12.87 10.83
N SER A 266 14.59 -11.88 10.30
CA SER A 266 14.45 -10.55 10.91
C SER A 266 13.16 -10.37 11.72
N GLN A 267 12.36 -11.42 11.92
CA GLN A 267 11.16 -11.36 12.77
C GLN A 267 11.51 -10.92 14.20
N SER A 268 12.61 -11.42 14.75
CA SER A 268 13.08 -11.02 16.09
C SER A 268 13.48 -9.54 16.17
N LYS A 269 14.15 -9.01 15.14
CA LYS A 269 14.51 -7.58 15.02
C LYS A 269 13.27 -6.71 14.84
N PHE A 270 12.32 -7.15 14.02
CA PHE A 270 11.03 -6.50 13.85
C PHE A 270 10.28 -6.45 15.18
N ASP A 271 10.19 -7.57 15.90
CA ASP A 271 9.52 -7.66 17.19
C ASP A 271 10.24 -6.80 18.24
N GLU A 272 11.57 -6.75 18.24
CA GLU A 272 12.33 -5.89 19.16
C GLU A 272 12.02 -4.40 18.92
N ILE A 273 12.10 -3.94 17.67
CA ILE A 273 11.83 -2.56 17.29
C ILE A 273 10.36 -2.21 17.54
N SER A 274 9.44 -3.11 17.17
CA SER A 274 8.01 -2.99 17.44
C SER A 274 7.74 -2.90 18.93
N ASN A 275 8.33 -3.78 19.75
CA ASN A 275 8.20 -3.75 21.21
C ASN A 275 8.82 -2.50 21.83
N LYS A 276 9.95 -2.02 21.30
CA LYS A 276 10.57 -0.75 21.74
C LYS A 276 9.64 0.41 21.44
N LEU A 277 9.08 0.44 20.23
CA LEU A 277 8.07 1.42 19.84
C LEU A 277 6.84 1.33 20.73
N VAL A 278 6.28 0.14 20.98
CA VAL A 278 5.14 -0.05 21.91
C VAL A 278 5.48 0.45 23.32
N LYS A 279 6.71 0.22 23.81
CA LYS A 279 7.16 0.77 25.11
C LYS A 279 7.23 2.29 25.10
N VAL A 280 7.73 2.88 24.02
CA VAL A 280 7.68 4.34 23.80
C VAL A 280 6.22 4.80 23.82
N PHE A 281 5.34 4.22 22.99
CA PHE A 281 3.91 4.53 22.88
C PHE A 281 3.18 4.40 24.23
N ARG A 282 3.60 3.49 25.13
CA ARG A 282 3.05 3.33 26.48
C ARG A 282 3.47 4.43 27.45
N ASN A 283 4.62 5.07 27.27
CA ASN A 283 5.13 6.14 28.13
C ASN A 283 4.66 7.51 27.63
N THR A 284 3.48 7.98 28.10
CA THR A 284 2.80 9.21 27.61
C THR A 284 3.72 10.44 27.56
N GLY A 285 4.64 10.57 28.52
CA GLY A 285 5.59 11.68 28.59
C GLY A 285 6.76 11.58 27.61
N SER A 286 7.23 10.38 27.22
CA SER A 286 8.33 10.24 26.24
C SER A 286 7.78 10.19 24.82
N PHE A 287 6.63 9.55 24.59
CA PHE A 287 6.05 9.46 23.25
C PHE A 287 5.61 10.81 22.66
N ILE A 288 4.92 11.67 23.44
CA ILE A 288 4.57 13.01 22.94
C ILE A 288 5.84 13.79 22.61
N ASN A 289 6.90 13.62 23.40
CA ASN A 289 8.20 14.26 23.17
C ASN A 289 9.01 13.63 22.01
N GLU A 290 8.84 12.35 21.72
CA GLU A 290 9.51 11.63 20.61
C GLU A 290 8.75 11.79 19.28
N LEU A 291 7.42 11.77 19.30
CA LEU A 291 6.57 12.03 18.15
C LEU A 291 6.59 13.53 17.78
N ALA A 292 6.65 14.42 18.77
CA ALA A 292 6.98 15.84 18.58
C ALA A 292 8.50 16.08 18.44
N GLY A 293 9.31 15.06 18.69
CA GLY A 293 10.77 15.10 18.58
C GLY A 293 11.21 15.11 17.12
N ASN A 294 12.48 15.45 16.90
CA ASN A 294 13.09 15.53 15.57
C ASN A 294 13.68 14.20 15.10
N GLU A 295 13.54 13.10 15.85
CA GLU A 295 14.08 11.80 15.42
C GLU A 295 13.11 11.07 14.47
N PRO A 296 13.60 10.56 13.33
CA PRO A 296 12.79 9.73 12.44
C PRO A 296 12.37 8.43 13.12
N LEU A 297 11.08 8.10 13.05
CA LEU A 297 10.54 6.83 13.55
C LEU A 297 10.16 5.97 12.35
N ALA A 298 10.52 4.69 12.36
CA ALA A 298 10.18 3.75 11.30
C ALA A 298 10.10 2.33 11.84
N LEU A 299 9.06 1.59 11.44
CA LEU A 299 9.08 0.12 11.54
C LEU A 299 9.85 -0.46 10.35
N PRO A 300 10.59 -1.56 10.52
CA PRO A 300 11.21 -2.26 9.41
C PRO A 300 10.19 -2.67 8.35
N HIS A 301 10.59 -2.63 7.08
CA HIS A 301 9.79 -3.07 5.92
C HIS A 301 8.46 -2.31 5.73
N THR A 302 8.35 -1.11 6.31
CA THR A 302 7.19 -0.24 6.13
C THR A 302 6.95 0.12 4.66
N LEU A 303 8.02 0.44 3.91
CA LEU A 303 7.89 0.77 2.49
C LEU A 303 7.37 -0.43 1.69
N TRP A 304 7.93 -1.61 1.92
CA TRP A 304 7.47 -2.85 1.29
C TRP A 304 5.98 -3.10 1.54
N PHE A 305 5.52 -3.00 2.80
CA PHE A 305 4.08 -3.12 3.08
C PHE A 305 3.26 -2.09 2.30
N GLY A 306 3.72 -0.84 2.25
CA GLY A 306 3.08 0.22 1.48
C GLY A 306 3.00 -0.11 -0.01
N ILE A 307 4.06 -0.64 -0.62
CA ILE A 307 4.08 -1.06 -2.03
C ILE A 307 3.05 -2.16 -2.28
N LEU A 308 2.97 -3.15 -1.39
CA LEU A 308 1.97 -4.21 -1.47
C LEU A 308 0.54 -3.64 -1.36
N ASP A 309 0.31 -2.68 -0.48
CA ASP A 309 -0.99 -2.00 -0.40
C ASP A 309 -1.35 -1.24 -1.69
N LEU A 310 -0.38 -0.55 -2.31
CA LEU A 310 -0.57 0.08 -3.61
C LEU A 310 -0.85 -0.96 -4.73
N ALA A 311 -0.21 -2.12 -4.69
CA ALA A 311 -0.47 -3.22 -5.62
C ALA A 311 -1.89 -3.79 -5.44
N GLN A 312 -2.37 -3.96 -4.22
CA GLN A 312 -3.76 -4.36 -3.96
C GLN A 312 -4.75 -3.31 -4.49
N ASN A 313 -4.48 -2.03 -4.26
CA ASN A 313 -5.30 -0.95 -4.80
C ASN A 313 -5.31 -0.94 -6.34
N LEU A 314 -4.20 -1.34 -6.97
CA LEU A 314 -4.11 -1.49 -8.42
C LEU A 314 -4.95 -2.69 -8.90
N ILE A 315 -4.91 -3.82 -8.19
CA ILE A 315 -5.73 -5.01 -8.49
C ILE A 315 -7.22 -4.67 -8.49
N HIS A 316 -7.70 -3.90 -7.51
CA HIS A 316 -9.11 -3.50 -7.43
C HIS A 316 -9.56 -2.58 -8.55
N LYS A 317 -8.64 -1.81 -9.15
CA LYS A 317 -8.94 -0.84 -10.21
C LYS A 317 -8.73 -1.39 -11.61
N SER A 318 -7.78 -2.30 -11.77
CA SER A 318 -7.44 -2.88 -13.07
C SER A 318 -8.39 -4.01 -13.45
N THR A 319 -8.79 -4.03 -14.72
CA THR A 319 -9.46 -5.19 -15.35
C THR A 319 -8.50 -6.02 -16.20
N ARG A 320 -7.22 -5.60 -16.31
CA ARG A 320 -6.22 -6.28 -17.13
C ARG A 320 -5.68 -7.49 -16.40
N LYS A 321 -5.78 -8.63 -17.07
CA LYS A 321 -5.31 -9.89 -16.50
C LYS A 321 -3.77 -9.94 -16.42
N SER A 322 -3.06 -9.24 -17.30
CA SER A 322 -1.60 -9.09 -17.24
C SER A 322 -1.15 -8.41 -15.94
N THR A 323 -1.81 -7.31 -15.56
CA THR A 323 -1.58 -6.58 -14.31
C THR A 323 -1.88 -7.47 -13.11
N HIS A 324 -3.00 -8.21 -13.13
CA HIS A 324 -3.29 -9.19 -12.08
C HIS A 324 -2.21 -10.29 -11.99
N GLY A 325 -1.72 -10.78 -13.13
CA GLY A 325 -0.62 -11.75 -13.20
C GLY A 325 0.70 -11.22 -12.63
N LEU A 326 1.05 -9.97 -12.92
CA LEU A 326 2.23 -9.32 -12.36
C LEU A 326 2.10 -9.11 -10.85
N CYS A 327 0.93 -8.71 -10.37
CA CYS A 327 0.67 -8.59 -8.93
C CYS A 327 0.70 -9.95 -8.23
N TYR A 328 0.27 -11.02 -8.89
CA TYR A 328 0.41 -12.39 -8.39
C TYR A 328 1.88 -12.73 -8.14
N TYR A 329 2.76 -12.54 -9.13
CA TYR A 329 4.19 -12.79 -8.96
C TYR A 329 4.82 -11.90 -7.90
N LEU A 330 4.43 -10.62 -7.84
CA LEU A 330 4.92 -9.68 -6.83
C LEU A 330 4.54 -10.14 -5.41
N ALA A 331 3.34 -10.67 -5.22
CA ALA A 331 2.89 -11.19 -3.93
C ALA A 331 3.56 -12.52 -3.56
N ILE A 332 3.71 -13.46 -4.50
CA ILE A 332 4.42 -14.72 -4.28
C ILE A 332 5.89 -14.48 -3.93
N GLU A 333 6.58 -13.63 -4.69
CA GLU A 333 7.98 -13.32 -4.41
C GLU A 333 8.11 -12.60 -3.07
N SER A 334 7.16 -11.72 -2.75
CA SER A 334 7.14 -11.06 -1.45
C SER A 334 6.93 -12.04 -0.30
N LEU A 335 6.07 -13.05 -0.48
CA LEU A 335 5.83 -14.08 0.51
C LEU A 335 7.07 -14.96 0.73
N ASN A 336 7.72 -15.39 -0.36
CA ASN A 336 8.94 -16.19 -0.33
C ASN A 336 10.10 -15.49 0.38
N ARG A 337 10.17 -14.16 0.30
CA ARG A 337 11.22 -13.35 0.94
C ARG A 337 10.81 -12.72 2.26
N ALA A 338 9.60 -13.02 2.75
CA ALA A 338 8.99 -12.24 3.82
C ALA A 338 9.87 -12.23 5.10
N PRO A 339 10.35 -11.05 5.53
CA PRO A 339 11.21 -10.92 6.71
C PRO A 339 10.43 -11.07 8.02
N SER A 340 9.11 -10.88 7.96
CA SER A 340 8.21 -10.93 9.11
C SER A 340 6.79 -11.32 8.71
N SER A 341 6.02 -11.75 9.70
CA SER A 341 4.57 -12.01 9.60
C SER A 341 3.77 -10.79 9.13
N PHE A 342 4.29 -9.57 9.35
CA PHE A 342 3.69 -8.34 8.85
C PHE A 342 3.67 -8.27 7.32
N ILE A 343 4.75 -8.69 6.66
CA ILE A 343 4.81 -8.77 5.20
C ILE A 343 4.06 -10.00 4.69
N GLN A 344 4.17 -11.15 5.38
CA GLN A 344 3.40 -12.36 5.04
C GLN A 344 1.90 -12.05 5.00
N PHE A 345 1.37 -11.39 6.03
CA PHE A 345 -0.03 -10.99 6.14
C PHE A 345 -0.51 -10.29 4.86
N LYS A 346 0.25 -9.28 4.42
CA LYS A 346 -0.15 -8.44 3.28
C LYS A 346 -0.03 -9.16 1.95
N ALA A 347 0.99 -10.00 1.79
CA ALA A 347 1.14 -10.83 0.59
C ALA A 347 -0.01 -11.84 0.46
N ILE A 348 -0.39 -12.51 1.56
CA ILE A 348 -1.53 -13.43 1.59
C ILE A 348 -2.84 -12.70 1.25
N GLU A 349 -3.04 -11.49 1.80
CA GLU A 349 -4.23 -10.66 1.53
C GLU A 349 -4.37 -10.41 0.02
N ILE A 350 -3.30 -9.99 -0.66
CA ILE A 350 -3.28 -9.80 -2.12
C ILE A 350 -3.63 -11.07 -2.89
N LEU A 351 -3.05 -12.21 -2.51
CA LEU A 351 -3.28 -13.49 -3.16
C LEU A 351 -4.77 -13.90 -3.06
N PHE A 352 -5.40 -13.72 -1.90
CA PHE A 352 -6.84 -13.96 -1.78
C PHE A 352 -7.68 -12.99 -2.61
N HIS A 353 -7.30 -11.72 -2.72
CA HIS A 353 -7.99 -10.77 -3.61
C HIS A 353 -7.92 -11.19 -5.08
N LEU A 354 -6.77 -11.66 -5.55
CA LEU A 354 -6.59 -12.17 -6.91
C LEU A 354 -7.43 -13.43 -7.16
N ASN A 355 -7.42 -14.37 -6.21
CA ASN A 355 -8.23 -15.59 -6.28
C ASN A 355 -9.73 -15.27 -6.31
N ASN A 356 -10.18 -14.25 -5.57
CA ASN A 356 -11.58 -13.82 -5.59
C ASN A 356 -11.99 -13.20 -6.93
N ILE A 357 -11.08 -12.48 -7.59
CA ILE A 357 -11.34 -11.88 -8.92
C ILE A 357 -11.42 -12.96 -10.00
N ASN A 358 -10.51 -13.92 -10.00
CA ASN A 358 -10.52 -15.01 -10.97
C ASN A 358 -9.92 -16.30 -10.39
N ASN A 359 -10.78 -17.11 -9.79
CA ASN A 359 -10.39 -18.37 -9.17
C ASN A 359 -9.88 -19.42 -10.18
N GLN A 360 -10.25 -19.33 -11.46
CA GLN A 360 -9.80 -20.28 -12.47
C GLN A 360 -8.31 -20.08 -12.76
N ILE A 361 -7.93 -18.83 -13.04
CA ILE A 361 -6.56 -18.43 -13.37
C ILE A 361 -5.66 -18.58 -12.14
N PHE A 362 -6.13 -18.13 -10.97
CA PHE A 362 -5.32 -18.08 -9.75
C PHE A 362 -5.53 -19.26 -8.78
N SER A 363 -6.14 -20.35 -9.26
CA SER A 363 -6.35 -21.58 -8.45
C SER A 363 -5.04 -22.23 -7.95
N LEU A 364 -3.90 -21.90 -8.55
CA LEU A 364 -2.58 -22.33 -8.12
C LEU A 364 -2.12 -21.72 -6.78
N ILE A 365 -2.74 -20.63 -6.32
CA ILE A 365 -2.41 -19.98 -5.05
C ILE A 365 -2.47 -20.94 -3.85
N GLU A 366 -3.44 -21.86 -3.81
CA GLU A 366 -3.53 -22.86 -2.74
C GLU A 366 -2.30 -23.77 -2.71
N ILE A 367 -1.77 -24.11 -3.90
CA ILE A 367 -0.59 -24.95 -4.06
C ILE A 367 0.67 -24.19 -3.66
N ASP A 368 0.75 -22.90 -3.99
CA ASP A 368 1.86 -22.04 -3.56
C ASP A 368 1.91 -21.91 -2.03
N PHE A 369 0.75 -21.84 -1.37
CA PHE A 369 0.69 -21.86 0.10
C PHE A 369 1.20 -23.19 0.67
N ASP A 370 0.79 -24.32 0.10
CA ASP A 370 1.27 -25.64 0.53
C ASP A 370 2.79 -25.77 0.34
N GLN A 371 3.32 -25.30 -0.79
CA GLN A 371 4.77 -25.26 -1.04
C GLN A 371 5.50 -24.35 -0.06
N TYR A 372 4.92 -23.19 0.27
CA TYR A 372 5.50 -22.27 1.25
C TYR A 372 5.54 -22.90 2.65
N ILE A 373 4.46 -23.57 3.07
CA ILE A 373 4.39 -24.34 4.32
C ILE A 373 5.48 -25.41 4.34
N GLN A 374 5.68 -26.13 3.22
CA GLN A 374 6.74 -27.12 3.11
C GLN A 374 8.14 -26.49 3.27
N LYS A 375 8.42 -25.36 2.61
CA LYS A 375 9.70 -24.63 2.76
C LYS A 375 9.95 -24.18 4.20
N LEU A 376 8.91 -23.73 4.91
CA LEU A 376 9.02 -23.37 6.33
C LEU A 376 9.39 -24.58 7.21
N ASN A 377 8.85 -25.77 6.89
CA ASN A 377 9.18 -27.01 7.60
C ASN A 377 10.62 -27.48 7.33
N GLU A 378 11.14 -27.28 6.11
CA GLU A 378 12.49 -27.70 5.70
C GLU A 378 13.60 -26.86 6.35
N ASN A 379 13.35 -25.60 6.67
CA ASN A 379 14.35 -24.65 7.18
C ASN A 379 14.77 -24.85 8.65
N ASN A 380 14.34 -25.92 9.34
CA ASN A 380 14.61 -26.20 10.77
C ASN A 380 14.23 -25.06 11.75
N SER A 381 13.60 -23.98 11.29
CA SER A 381 13.00 -22.95 12.12
C SER A 381 11.77 -23.55 12.77
N THR A 382 11.93 -24.14 13.96
CA THR A 382 10.93 -24.65 14.93
C THR A 382 9.54 -24.93 14.34
N THR A 383 8.99 -26.13 14.52
CA THR A 383 7.60 -26.55 14.16
C THR A 383 6.51 -25.46 14.33
N ASP A 384 6.70 -24.57 15.30
CA ASP A 384 5.97 -23.32 15.54
C ASP A 384 5.83 -22.35 14.32
N SER A 385 6.79 -22.27 13.38
CA SER A 385 6.76 -21.31 12.25
C SER A 385 5.68 -21.62 11.22
N SER A 386 5.55 -22.91 10.88
CA SER A 386 4.55 -23.44 9.96
C SER A 386 3.14 -23.35 10.55
N GLU A 387 2.99 -23.70 11.85
CA GLU A 387 1.74 -23.54 12.59
C GLU A 387 1.30 -22.07 12.65
N LYS A 388 2.23 -21.15 12.98
CA LYS A 388 1.99 -19.70 12.93
C LYS A 388 1.53 -19.23 11.56
N PHE A 389 2.15 -19.74 10.49
CA PHE A 389 1.76 -19.39 9.13
C PHE A 389 0.36 -19.91 8.78
N GLN A 390 0.01 -21.15 9.14
CA GLN A 390 -1.34 -21.69 8.92
C GLN A 390 -2.42 -20.91 9.68
N ASN A 391 -2.11 -20.51 10.92
CA ASN A 391 -3.00 -19.66 11.72
C ASN A 391 -3.16 -18.27 11.07
N LEU A 392 -2.08 -17.69 10.57
CA LEU A 392 -2.12 -16.43 9.80
C LEU A 392 -2.94 -16.58 8.52
N LEU A 393 -2.74 -17.64 7.76
CA LEU A 393 -3.47 -17.92 6.52
C LEU A 393 -4.98 -18.03 6.77
N THR A 394 -5.37 -18.76 7.82
CA THR A 394 -6.78 -18.90 8.23
C THR A 394 -7.38 -17.55 8.64
N PHE A 395 -6.63 -16.76 9.41
CA PHE A 395 -7.04 -15.42 9.82
C PHE A 395 -7.28 -14.50 8.62
N VAL A 396 -6.33 -14.41 7.69
CA VAL A 396 -6.44 -13.56 6.51
C VAL A 396 -7.59 -14.02 5.62
N LYS A 397 -7.78 -15.33 5.44
CA LYS A 397 -8.88 -15.88 4.64
C LYS A 397 -10.26 -15.45 5.17
N ASN A 398 -10.46 -15.58 6.49
CA ASN A 398 -11.72 -15.19 7.13
C ASN A 398 -11.96 -13.68 6.97
N LYS A 399 -10.92 -12.88 7.20
CA LYS A 399 -10.96 -11.44 7.02
C LYS A 399 -11.32 -11.04 5.58
N CYS A 400 -10.64 -11.58 4.58
CA CYS A 400 -10.92 -11.25 3.18
C CYS A 400 -12.35 -11.64 2.80
N SER A 401 -12.84 -12.79 3.28
CA SER A 401 -14.22 -13.23 3.05
C SER A 401 -15.23 -12.20 3.56
N ASP A 402 -15.02 -11.63 4.75
CA ASP A 402 -15.86 -10.56 5.29
C ASP A 402 -15.79 -9.28 4.45
N ASP A 403 -14.60 -8.90 4.00
CA ASP A 403 -14.39 -7.71 3.15
C ASP A 403 -15.09 -7.87 1.79
N PHE A 404 -15.05 -9.06 1.18
CA PHE A 404 -15.76 -9.40 -0.05
C PHE A 404 -17.28 -9.31 0.14
N ASN A 405 -17.80 -9.89 1.22
CA ASN A 405 -19.23 -9.84 1.53
C ASN A 405 -19.73 -8.39 1.72
N LEU A 406 -18.90 -7.51 2.29
CA LEU A 406 -19.24 -6.09 2.48
C LEU A 406 -19.22 -5.30 1.17
N LEU A 407 -18.32 -5.64 0.24
CA LEU A 407 -18.32 -5.09 -1.12
C LEU A 407 -19.57 -5.54 -1.89
N ASP A 408 -19.94 -6.81 -1.82
CA ASP A 408 -21.10 -7.37 -2.50
C ASP A 408 -22.43 -6.79 -1.98
N TYR A 409 -22.54 -6.56 -0.67
CA TYR A 409 -23.73 -5.92 -0.07
C TYR A 409 -23.96 -4.48 -0.57
N ASN A 410 -22.88 -3.76 -0.92
CA ASN A 410 -22.98 -2.44 -1.53
C ASN A 410 -23.38 -2.50 -3.02
N ILE A 411 -23.10 -3.62 -3.70
CA ILE A 411 -23.47 -3.86 -5.11
C ILE A 411 -24.92 -4.38 -5.22
N GLU A 412 -25.40 -5.21 -4.28
CA GLU A 412 -26.75 -5.80 -4.31
C GLU A 412 -27.89 -4.78 -4.12
N LYS A 413 -27.63 -3.57 -3.61
CA LYS A 413 -28.60 -2.47 -3.67
C LYS A 413 -28.84 -1.94 -5.09
N GLY A 414 -28.08 -2.42 -6.08
CA GLY A 414 -28.15 -2.03 -7.49
C GLY A 414 -28.82 -3.04 -8.43
N LYS A 415 -28.55 -4.36 -8.35
CA LYS A 415 -29.16 -5.37 -9.25
C LYS A 415 -29.22 -6.76 -8.59
N GLY A 416 -30.28 -7.50 -8.90
CA GLY A 416 -30.74 -8.67 -8.15
C GLY A 416 -29.93 -9.97 -8.26
N LYS A 417 -29.97 -10.70 -7.13
CA LYS A 417 -29.74 -12.13 -6.87
C LYS A 417 -29.13 -12.99 -7.99
N GLY A 418 -27.90 -13.44 -7.74
CA GLY A 418 -27.34 -14.69 -8.28
C GLY A 418 -26.42 -15.33 -7.24
N LYS A 419 -26.91 -16.34 -6.51
CA LYS A 419 -26.08 -17.18 -5.61
C LYS A 419 -25.37 -18.24 -6.43
N GLU A 420 -24.05 -18.20 -6.53
CA GLU A 420 -23.24 -19.36 -6.92
C GLU A 420 -22.52 -19.95 -5.71
N LYS A 421 -22.67 -21.27 -5.56
CA LYS A 421 -22.13 -22.07 -4.46
C LYS A 421 -20.65 -22.37 -4.72
N SER A 422 -19.82 -22.18 -3.69
CA SER A 422 -18.43 -22.64 -3.66
C SER A 422 -18.35 -24.16 -3.88
N SER A 423 -17.73 -24.60 -4.97
CA SER A 423 -17.37 -25.99 -5.20
C SER A 423 -15.99 -26.29 -4.61
N SER A 424 -15.92 -27.29 -3.74
CA SER A 424 -14.68 -27.87 -3.21
C SER A 424 -13.77 -28.37 -4.35
N ILE A 425 -12.55 -27.85 -4.45
CA ILE A 425 -11.56 -28.28 -5.44
C ILE A 425 -10.86 -29.54 -4.94
N LYS A 426 -10.84 -30.57 -5.81
CA LYS A 426 -10.05 -31.81 -5.65
C LYS A 426 -8.62 -31.55 -6.12
N ASN A 427 -7.64 -32.09 -5.40
CA ASN A 427 -6.20 -32.09 -5.72
C ASN A 427 -5.93 -32.17 -7.22
N THR A 428 -5.33 -31.12 -7.79
CA THR A 428 -4.93 -31.06 -9.19
C THR A 428 -3.51 -31.58 -9.40
N ASN A 429 -3.35 -32.41 -10.44
CA ASN A 429 -2.07 -32.99 -10.87
C ASN A 429 -1.05 -31.89 -11.26
N LEU A 430 0.24 -32.14 -11.03
CA LEU A 430 1.37 -31.24 -11.34
C LEU A 430 1.36 -30.68 -12.78
N THR A 431 0.90 -31.48 -13.75
CA THR A 431 0.76 -31.09 -15.17
C THR A 431 -0.24 -29.95 -15.40
N ASN A 432 -1.33 -29.91 -14.63
CA ASN A 432 -2.33 -28.83 -14.72
C ASN A 432 -1.79 -27.52 -14.13
N ASN A 433 -0.87 -27.60 -13.16
CA ASN A 433 -0.28 -26.41 -12.53
C ASN A 433 0.74 -25.74 -13.46
N ILE A 434 1.57 -26.53 -14.14
CA ILE A 434 2.50 -26.04 -15.16
C ILE A 434 1.73 -25.35 -16.30
N SER A 435 0.59 -25.92 -16.72
CA SER A 435 -0.29 -25.29 -17.71
C SER A 435 -0.77 -23.92 -17.27
N LYS A 436 -1.29 -23.80 -16.04
CA LYS A 436 -1.83 -22.52 -15.52
C LYS A 436 -0.75 -21.46 -15.27
N LEU A 437 0.43 -21.88 -14.82
CA LEU A 437 1.58 -20.97 -14.73
C LEU A 437 1.98 -20.45 -16.12
N GLY A 438 1.97 -21.34 -17.11
CA GLY A 438 2.13 -20.99 -18.52
C GLY A 438 1.08 -20.00 -19.00
N GLU A 439 -0.19 -20.19 -18.63
CA GLU A 439 -1.29 -19.27 -18.96
C GLU A 439 -1.06 -17.86 -18.38
N ILE A 440 -0.66 -17.74 -17.10
CA ILE A 440 -0.36 -16.43 -16.50
C ILE A 440 0.80 -15.75 -17.23
N LEU A 441 1.88 -16.48 -17.50
CA LEU A 441 3.05 -15.94 -18.22
C LEU A 441 2.71 -15.53 -19.65
N GLU A 442 1.93 -16.34 -20.36
CA GLU A 442 1.49 -16.04 -21.72
C GLU A 442 0.63 -14.77 -21.74
N MET A 443 -0.27 -14.61 -20.77
CA MET A 443 -1.08 -13.41 -20.62
C MET A 443 -0.25 -12.16 -20.36
N ILE A 444 0.82 -12.26 -19.56
CA ILE A 444 1.76 -11.15 -19.34
C ILE A 444 2.55 -10.88 -20.63
N ALA A 445 3.11 -11.91 -21.26
CA ALA A 445 3.93 -11.79 -22.46
C ALA A 445 3.17 -11.15 -23.63
N ASN A 446 1.91 -11.56 -23.85
CA ASN A 446 1.04 -11.00 -24.87
C ASN A 446 0.78 -9.49 -24.69
N GLU A 447 0.83 -9.00 -23.45
CA GLU A 447 0.66 -7.57 -23.18
C GLU A 447 1.98 -6.79 -23.09
N MET A 448 3.11 -7.46 -22.83
CA MET A 448 4.44 -6.85 -22.67
C MET A 448 5.26 -6.79 -23.97
N THR A 449 4.84 -7.50 -25.01
CA THR A 449 5.51 -7.48 -26.32
C THR A 449 5.05 -6.30 -27.18
N CYS A 450 5.97 -5.74 -27.96
CA CYS A 450 5.65 -4.69 -28.91
C CYS A 450 4.85 -5.29 -30.08
N PRO A 451 3.78 -4.62 -30.55
CA PRO A 451 2.88 -5.18 -31.56
C PRO A 451 3.50 -5.28 -32.97
N ILE A 452 4.69 -4.70 -33.19
CA ILE A 452 5.36 -4.69 -34.51
C ILE A 452 6.43 -5.78 -34.59
N ASP A 453 7.36 -5.83 -33.63
CA ASP A 453 8.48 -6.77 -33.63
C ASP A 453 8.18 -8.03 -32.80
N HIS A 454 7.09 -8.03 -32.01
CA HIS A 454 6.71 -9.09 -31.09
C HIS A 454 7.79 -9.42 -30.04
N GLU A 455 8.71 -8.49 -29.80
CA GLU A 455 9.76 -8.61 -28.79
C GLU A 455 9.38 -7.80 -27.54
N PRO A 456 9.76 -8.28 -26.34
CA PRO A 456 9.72 -7.45 -25.14
C PRO A 456 10.65 -6.25 -25.35
N THR A 457 10.23 -5.07 -24.89
CA THR A 457 11.02 -3.85 -25.07
C THR A 457 11.08 -3.04 -23.79
N ASP A 458 12.30 -2.68 -23.39
CA ASP A 458 12.59 -1.82 -22.22
C ASP A 458 12.46 -0.33 -22.56
N GLN A 459 12.36 0.02 -23.85
CA GLN A 459 12.32 1.38 -24.37
C GLN A 459 11.05 1.64 -25.18
N LEU A 460 9.99 2.06 -24.48
CA LEU A 460 8.69 2.30 -25.08
C LEU A 460 8.51 3.77 -25.46
N CYS A 461 7.86 4.00 -26.60
CA CYS A 461 7.42 5.31 -27.06
C CYS A 461 5.89 5.35 -27.07
N VAL A 462 5.32 6.38 -26.43
CA VAL A 462 3.88 6.62 -26.46
C VAL A 462 3.55 7.56 -27.61
N LEU A 463 2.83 7.06 -28.61
CA LEU A 463 2.36 7.87 -29.72
C LEU A 463 1.19 8.76 -29.29
N LYS A 464 0.90 9.81 -30.07
CA LYS A 464 -0.28 10.69 -29.84
C LYS A 464 -1.61 9.93 -29.85
N CYS A 465 -1.68 8.81 -30.58
CA CYS A 465 -2.84 7.93 -30.59
C CYS A 465 -2.84 6.92 -29.42
N GLN A 466 -2.02 7.15 -28.38
CA GLN A 466 -1.85 6.33 -27.17
C GLN A 466 -1.38 4.89 -27.40
N HIS A 467 -1.02 4.55 -28.65
CA HIS A 467 -0.36 3.30 -28.96
C HIS A 467 1.07 3.32 -28.47
N ILE A 468 1.53 2.17 -28.00
CA ILE A 468 2.86 1.99 -27.43
C ILE A 468 3.66 1.17 -28.45
N LEU A 469 4.81 1.69 -28.86
CA LEU A 469 5.74 1.00 -29.75
C LEU A 469 7.13 0.96 -29.14
N SER A 470 7.93 -0.02 -29.57
CA SER A 470 9.35 0.02 -29.30
C SER A 470 10.00 1.21 -29.99
N ILE A 471 10.87 1.92 -29.27
CA ILE A 471 11.69 3.00 -29.84
C ILE A 471 12.52 2.47 -31.03
N ASN A 472 12.94 1.21 -30.98
CA ASN A 472 13.71 0.61 -32.06
C ASN A 472 12.87 0.41 -33.33
N SER A 473 11.57 0.11 -33.20
CA SER A 473 10.67 0.02 -34.36
C SER A 473 10.42 1.37 -35.05
N LEU A 474 10.72 2.49 -34.40
CA LEU A 474 10.61 3.84 -34.97
C LEU A 474 11.90 4.35 -35.63
N LYS A 475 13.03 3.65 -35.41
CA LYS A 475 14.34 4.00 -36.00
C LYS A 475 14.54 3.40 -37.39
N ASN A 476 13.62 2.55 -37.83
CA ASN A 476 13.53 1.99 -39.18
C ASN A 476 12.39 2.66 -39.94
#